data_AF-A0A069D5L1-F1
#
_entry.id   AF-A0A069D5L1-F1
#
_cell.length_a   1.000
_cell.length_b   1.000
_cell.length_c   1.000
_cell.angle_alpha   90.00
_cell.angle_beta   90.00
_cell.angle_gamma   90.00
#
_symmetry.space_group_name_H-M   'P 1'
#
loop_
_entity.id
_entity.type
_entity.pdbx_description
1 polymer ?
#
loop_
_entity_poly.entity_id
_entity_poly.type
_entity_poly.pdbx_seq_one_letter_code
_entity_poly.pdbx_strand_id
1 'polypeptide(L)'
;MTIIRPMCLIHESDLLELAKIRSYKKQVKNCPYESGSSRSDMKGVLKQLESMNPEARYSLWGSMTNIQTDLLPDAMKEPIL
;
A
#
# COMPACT_ATOMS: atom_id res chain seq x y z
N MET A 1 1.49 -18.99 -10.08
CA MET A 1 1.74 -18.68 -8.66
C MET A 1 0.99 -17.40 -8.32
N THR A 2 0.07 -17.42 -7.35
CA THR A 2 -0.79 -16.26 -7.02
C THR A 2 -0.21 -15.49 -5.85
N ILE A 3 0.04 -14.18 -6.05
CA ILE A 3 0.51 -13.31 -4.97
C ILE A 3 -0.70 -12.90 -4.11
N ILE A 4 -0.65 -13.22 -2.82
CA ILE A 4 -1.65 -12.78 -1.83
C ILE A 4 -1.07 -11.69 -0.94
N ARG A 5 -1.93 -10.78 -0.43
CA ARG A 5 -1.55 -9.71 0.50
C ARG A 5 -2.41 -9.76 1.78
N PRO A 6 -2.13 -10.69 2.70
CA PRO A 6 -2.99 -10.94 3.88
C PRO A 6 -3.17 -9.72 4.80
N MET A 7 -2.23 -8.79 4.78
CA MET A 7 -2.20 -7.62 5.67
C MET A 7 -2.57 -6.31 4.96
N CYS A 8 -3.08 -6.34 3.72
CA CYS A 8 -3.27 -5.12 2.92
C CYS A 8 -4.20 -4.08 3.55
N LEU A 9 -5.19 -4.50 4.33
CA LEU A 9 -6.19 -3.63 4.95
C LEU A 9 -5.89 -3.24 6.40
N ILE A 10 -4.78 -3.71 6.97
CA ILE A 10 -4.38 -3.44 8.35
C ILE A 10 -3.53 -2.16 8.40
N HIS A 11 -3.71 -1.35 9.45
CA HIS A 11 -2.88 -0.15 9.65
C HIS A 11 -1.45 -0.52 10.09
N GLU A 12 -0.47 0.32 9.70
CA GLU A 12 0.93 0.11 10.09
C GLU A 12 1.10 0.18 11.62
N SER A 13 0.29 1.00 12.32
CA SER A 13 0.26 1.08 13.79
C SER A 13 -0.03 -0.27 14.44
N ASP A 14 -1.03 -0.99 13.95
CA ASP A 14 -1.51 -2.23 14.54
C ASP A 14 -0.49 -3.35 14.33
N LEU A 15 0.17 -3.35 13.17
CA LEU A 15 1.28 -4.26 12.89
C LEU A 15 2.49 -3.98 13.79
N LEU A 16 2.79 -2.72 14.06
CA LEU A 16 3.87 -2.35 15.00
C LEU A 16 3.54 -2.76 16.43
N GLU A 17 2.29 -2.63 16.86
CA GLU A 17 1.83 -3.09 18.18
C GLU A 17 1.92 -4.61 18.29
N LEU A 18 1.40 -5.33 17.29
CA LEU A 18 1.51 -6.79 17.22
C LEU A 18 2.97 -7.24 17.26
N ALA A 19 3.86 -6.57 16.53
CA ALA A 19 5.28 -6.87 16.53
C ALA A 19 5.90 -6.71 17.94
N LYS A 20 5.47 -5.71 18.72
CA LYS A 20 5.91 -5.54 20.11
C LYS A 20 5.40 -6.68 21.00
N ILE A 21 4.11 -7.01 20.91
CA ILE A 21 3.49 -8.10 21.69
C ILE A 21 4.18 -9.44 21.42
N ARG A 22 4.56 -9.68 20.15
CA ARG A 22 5.23 -10.91 19.71
C ARG A 22 6.75 -10.85 19.78
N SER A 23 7.32 -9.75 20.25
CA SER A 23 8.77 -9.53 20.32
C SER A 23 9.48 -9.75 18.97
N TYR A 24 8.84 -9.39 17.86
CA TYR A 24 9.44 -9.47 16.54
C TYR A 24 10.54 -8.42 16.37
N LYS A 25 11.69 -8.86 15.86
CA LYS A 25 12.81 -7.98 15.55
C LYS A 25 12.64 -7.41 14.15
N LYS A 26 12.74 -6.09 14.03
CA LYS A 26 12.72 -5.41 12.74
C LYS A 26 13.90 -5.87 11.88
N GLN A 27 13.62 -6.27 10.65
CA GLN A 27 14.67 -6.59 9.68
C GLN A 27 15.51 -5.35 9.36
N VAL A 28 16.84 -5.51 9.40
CA VAL A 28 17.79 -4.47 8.98
C VAL A 28 17.73 -4.34 7.47
N LYS A 29 17.57 -3.10 6.99
CA LYS A 29 17.61 -2.79 5.57
C LYS A 29 19.05 -2.49 5.19
N ASN A 30 19.59 -3.24 4.23
CA ASN A 30 20.99 -3.14 3.81
C ASN A 30 21.18 -2.37 2.49
N CYS A 31 20.12 -1.77 1.94
CA CYS A 31 20.20 -1.11 0.64
C CYS A 31 20.90 0.26 0.76
N PRO A 32 22.05 0.48 0.11
CA PRO A 32 22.77 1.74 0.21
C PRO A 32 22.07 2.92 -0.50
N TYR A 33 21.05 2.63 -1.31
CA TYR A 33 20.27 3.63 -2.06
C TYR A 33 18.86 3.86 -1.49
N GLU A 34 18.59 3.42 -0.27
CA GLU A 34 17.24 3.51 0.33
C GLU A 34 16.73 4.96 0.45
N SER A 35 17.64 5.92 0.64
CA SER A 35 17.32 7.33 0.87
C SER A 35 16.84 8.09 -0.38
N GLY A 36 16.97 7.53 -1.58
CA GLY A 36 16.62 8.22 -2.83
C GLY A 36 15.13 8.17 -3.23
N SER A 37 14.21 7.80 -2.33
CA SER A 37 12.80 7.60 -2.70
C SER A 37 11.85 8.53 -1.96
N SER A 38 10.84 9.06 -2.66
CA SER A 38 9.75 9.88 -2.09
C SER A 38 8.73 9.08 -1.26
N ARG A 39 9.06 7.84 -0.87
CA ARG A 39 8.16 6.96 -0.11
C ARG A 39 7.87 7.52 1.28
N SER A 40 8.86 8.14 1.92
CA SER A 40 8.68 8.84 3.21
C SER A 40 7.69 9.99 3.08
N ASP A 41 7.80 10.76 2.01
CA ASP A 41 6.99 11.95 1.79
C ASP A 41 5.53 11.55 1.54
N MET A 42 5.31 10.51 0.73
CA MET A 42 3.98 9.97 0.47
C MET A 42 3.31 9.39 1.72
N LYS A 43 4.07 8.81 2.67
CA LYS A 43 3.52 8.41 3.98
C LYS A 43 2.95 9.62 4.73
N GLY A 44 3.60 10.78 4.63
CA GLY A 44 3.11 12.03 5.20
C GLY A 44 1.80 12.49 4.58
N VAL A 45 1.71 12.47 3.24
CA VAL A 45 0.49 12.83 2.49
C VAL A 45 -0.69 11.93 2.89
N LEU A 46 -0.49 10.61 2.92
CA LEU A 46 -1.55 9.67 3.31
C LEU A 46 -2.03 9.90 4.75
N LYS A 47 -1.11 10.18 5.67
CA LYS A 47 -1.47 10.51 7.07
C LYS A 47 -2.30 11.80 7.16
N GLN A 48 -1.99 12.81 6.35
CA GLN A 48 -2.78 14.04 6.29
C GLN A 48 -4.20 13.75 5.76
N LEU A 49 -4.32 12.97 4.69
CA LEU A 49 -5.63 12.56 4.16
C LEU A 49 -6.47 11.80 5.18
N GLU A 50 -5.87 10.83 5.90
CA GLU A 50 -6.54 10.08 6.96
C GLU A 50 -6.99 10.98 8.13
N SER A 51 -6.22 12.03 8.45
CA SER A 51 -6.60 12.99 9.49
C SER A 51 -7.81 13.86 9.10
N MET A 52 -8.01 14.09 7.80
CA MET A 52 -9.16 14.81 7.26
C MET A 52 -10.38 13.90 7.11
N ASN A 53 -10.16 12.63 6.75
CA ASN A 53 -11.18 11.61 6.62
C ASN A 53 -10.61 10.24 7.03
N PRO A 54 -11.06 9.65 8.16
CA PRO A 54 -10.60 8.34 8.61
C PRO A 54 -10.76 7.23 7.55
N GLU A 55 -11.76 7.35 6.67
CA GLU A 55 -12.04 6.37 5.61
C GLU A 55 -11.21 6.57 4.34
N ALA A 56 -10.31 7.56 4.29
CA ALA A 56 -9.55 7.91 3.09
C ALA A 56 -8.75 6.73 2.53
N ARG A 57 -8.13 5.93 3.41
CA ARG A 57 -7.34 4.75 3.01
C ARG A 57 -8.20 3.67 2.35
N TYR A 58 -9.35 3.33 2.95
CA TYR A 58 -10.27 2.35 2.41
C TYR A 58 -10.91 2.84 1.10
N SER A 59 -11.24 4.13 1.04
CA SER A 59 -11.78 4.77 -0.17
C SER A 59 -10.77 4.73 -1.33
N LEU A 60 -9.50 5.06 -1.07
CA LEU A 60 -8.43 4.96 -2.07
C LEU A 60 -8.23 3.53 -2.55
N TRP A 61 -8.20 2.55 -1.63
CA TRP A 61 -8.12 1.15 -1.99
C TRP A 61 -9.32 0.68 -2.83
N GLY A 62 -10.53 1.07 -2.44
CA GLY A 62 -11.75 0.79 -3.20
C GLY A 62 -11.73 1.42 -4.59
N SER A 63 -11.19 2.64 -4.74
CA SER A 63 -11.08 3.29 -6.04
C SER A 63 -10.18 2.54 -7.02
N MET A 64 -9.18 1.79 -6.51
CA MET A 64 -8.29 0.97 -7.34
C MET A 64 -8.98 -0.25 -7.97
N THR A 65 -10.18 -0.63 -7.53
CA THR A 65 -10.97 -1.68 -8.20
C THR A 65 -11.87 -1.10 -9.30
N ASN A 66 -12.03 0.21 -9.35
CA ASN A 66 -12.84 0.93 -10.33
C ASN A 66 -11.96 1.50 -11.46
N ILE A 67 -11.28 0.61 -12.19
CA ILE A 67 -10.40 0.98 -13.29
C ILE A 67 -11.21 0.98 -14.59
N GLN A 68 -11.10 2.05 -15.37
CA GLN A 68 -11.63 2.11 -16.73
C GLN A 68 -10.73 1.29 -17.66
N THR A 69 -11.09 0.02 -17.86
CA THR A 69 -10.28 -0.95 -18.63
C THR A 69 -10.04 -0.50 -20.08
N ASP A 70 -10.95 0.29 -20.64
CA ASP A 70 -10.85 0.81 -22.01
C ASP A 70 -9.69 1.80 -22.19
N LEU A 71 -9.24 2.45 -21.11
CA LEU A 71 -8.11 3.37 -21.10
C LEU A 71 -6.77 2.69 -20.83
N LEU A 72 -6.77 1.37 -20.60
CA LEU A 72 -5.52 0.63 -20.42
C LEU A 72 -4.74 0.57 -21.74
N PRO A 73 -3.39 0.49 -21.67
CA PRO A 73 -2.57 0.23 -22.86
C PRO A 73 -3.03 -1.06 -23.55
N ASP A 74 -2.97 -1.12 -24.88
CA ASP A 74 -3.46 -2.27 -25.66
C ASP A 74 -2.81 -3.59 -25.25
N ALA A 75 -1.55 -3.58 -24.81
CA ALA A 75 -0.84 -4.75 -24.30
C ALA A 75 -1.42 -5.32 -22.98
N MET A 76 -2.30 -4.58 -22.32
CA MET A 76 -2.96 -4.92 -21.05
C MET A 76 -4.46 -5.10 -21.18
N LYS A 77 -5.05 -4.83 -22.35
CA LYS A 77 -6.45 -5.17 -22.61
C LYS A 77 -6.54 -6.69 -22.71
N GLU A 78 -7.44 -7.33 -21.95
CA GLU A 78 -7.67 -8.76 -22.15
C GLU A 78 -8.10 -9.02 -23.59
N PRO A 79 -7.62 -10.09 -24.24
CA PRO A 79 -8.07 -10.42 -25.58
C PRO A 79 -9.58 -10.66 -25.52
N ILE A 80 -10.33 -9.85 -26.26
CA ILE A 80 -11.73 -10.10 -26.55
C ILE A 80 -11.76 -11.43 -27.33
N LEU A 81 -12.26 -12.48 -26.70
CA LEU A 81 -12.57 -13.76 -27.37
C LEU A 81 -13.51 -13.53 -28.54
#